data_AF-U3U530-F1
#
_entry.id   AF-U3U530-F1
#
_cell.length_a   1.000
_cell.length_b   1.000
_cell.length_c   1.000
_cell.angle_alpha   90.00
_cell.angle_beta   90.00
_cell.angle_gamma   90.00
#
_symmetry.space_group_name_H-M   'P 1'
#
loop_
_entity.id
_entity.type
_entity.pdbx_description
1 polymer ?
#
loop_
_entity_poly.entity_id
_entity_poly.type
_entity_poly.pdbx_seq_one_letter_code
_entity_poly.pdbx_strand_id
1 'polypeptide(L)'
;MEMLRRFNLRFALFDDDRYTEAQHDSDNPFDTEQLIICSLDFVRRNKQRLELLAEADWDLLVVDEAHHLAWSETAPSREYQVIEQLAEKTAGVLLLTATPEQLGMESHFARLRLLDPNRFHYFAQFVAEQQHYRPVADAVSTLLADHAISKDEMNLINDLVGEQDIEPLLQVANSDRDGKDDARKELISMLMDRHGTSRVLFRNTRNGVKGFPKRELHQIRLPLPAQYQTAIKVSGIMAARKTVEERTRDMLYPEQIYQEFEGDSGTWWNFDPRVEWLMGYLTSNRKDKVLVICAKAATALQLEQVLREREGIRAAVFHEGLSIIERDRAAAFLASQEDGAQCCCVRRSARKGVTSSSPAGW
;
A
#
# COMPACT_ATOMS: atom_id res chain seq x y z
N MET A 1 -1.35 9.45 -13.51
CA MET A 1 -2.47 10.38 -13.18
C MET A 1 -2.17 11.27 -11.98
N GLU A 2 -1.64 10.73 -10.88
CA GLU A 2 -1.33 11.53 -9.69
C GLU A 2 -0.37 12.70 -9.98
N MET A 3 0.72 12.43 -10.69
CA MET A 3 1.72 13.43 -11.08
C MET A 3 1.12 14.63 -11.83
N LEU A 4 0.20 14.39 -12.77
CA LEU A 4 -0.44 15.46 -13.53
C LEU A 4 -1.42 16.27 -12.68
N ARG A 5 -2.23 15.62 -11.84
CA ARG A 5 -3.31 16.30 -11.11
C ARG A 5 -2.83 17.05 -9.87
N ARG A 6 -1.88 16.49 -9.14
CA ARG A 6 -1.39 17.07 -7.88
C ARG A 6 -0.17 17.95 -8.07
N PHE A 7 0.69 17.59 -9.02
CA PHE A 7 1.99 18.23 -9.19
C PHE A 7 2.14 18.92 -10.56
N ASN A 8 1.13 18.85 -11.43
CA ASN A 8 1.16 19.41 -12.78
C ASN A 8 2.33 18.90 -13.65
N LEU A 9 2.77 17.66 -13.40
CA LEU A 9 3.85 16.99 -14.14
C LEU A 9 3.26 15.97 -15.12
N ARG A 10 3.53 16.16 -16.41
CA ARG A 10 3.05 15.29 -17.49
C ARG A 10 4.13 14.28 -17.86
N PHE A 11 3.93 13.03 -17.46
CA PHE A 11 4.81 11.92 -17.82
C PHE A 11 4.33 11.25 -19.10
N ALA A 12 5.28 10.85 -19.94
CA ALA A 12 5.07 9.96 -21.07
C ALA A 12 5.03 8.50 -20.57
N LEU A 13 4.00 7.76 -20.99
CA LEU A 13 3.93 6.32 -20.71
C LEU A 13 4.68 5.59 -21.82
N PHE A 14 5.68 4.80 -21.44
CA PHE A 14 6.44 3.98 -22.38
C PHE A 14 5.96 2.52 -22.27
N ASP A 15 5.30 2.08 -23.33
CA ASP A 15 4.97 0.70 -23.64
C ASP A 15 5.68 0.27 -24.94
N ASP A 16 5.42 -0.95 -25.42
CA ASP A 16 6.09 -1.49 -26.60
C ASP A 16 5.81 -0.66 -27.87
N ASP A 17 4.57 -0.15 -28.03
CA ASP A 17 4.19 0.67 -29.17
C ASP A 17 4.92 2.02 -29.17
N ARG A 18 4.87 2.75 -28.03
CA ARG A 18 5.58 4.04 -27.89
C ARG A 18 7.08 3.91 -28.07
N TYR A 19 7.67 2.81 -27.59
CA TYR A 19 9.09 2.53 -27.76
C TYR A 19 9.47 2.34 -29.23
N THR A 20 8.69 1.56 -29.99
CA THR A 20 8.94 1.34 -31.41
C THR A 20 8.79 2.63 -32.23
N GLU A 21 7.83 3.50 -31.89
CA GLU A 21 7.75 4.83 -32.50
C GLU A 21 9.02 5.65 -32.23
N ALA A 22 9.41 5.78 -30.96
CA ALA A 22 10.55 6.59 -30.54
C ALA A 22 11.90 6.08 -31.10
N GLN A 23 12.02 4.79 -31.43
CA GLN A 23 13.19 4.24 -32.13
C GLN A 23 13.43 4.82 -33.53
N HIS A 24 12.41 5.41 -34.15
CA HIS A 24 12.57 6.06 -35.45
C HIS A 24 13.00 7.52 -35.31
N ASP A 25 12.77 8.13 -34.15
CA ASP A 25 12.97 9.55 -33.90
C ASP A 25 14.36 9.85 -33.28
N SER A 26 14.96 8.87 -32.60
CA SER A 26 16.25 9.01 -31.90
C SER A 26 17.02 7.69 -31.85
N ASP A 27 18.34 7.77 -31.78
CA ASP A 27 19.22 6.60 -31.53
C ASP A 27 18.92 5.97 -30.16
N ASN A 28 18.66 6.80 -29.14
CA ASN A 28 18.12 6.37 -27.85
C ASN A 28 16.65 6.82 -27.72
N PRO A 29 15.69 5.89 -27.73
CA PRO A 29 14.26 6.20 -27.62
C PRO A 29 13.89 6.96 -26.35
N PHE A 30 14.66 6.76 -25.26
CA PHE A 30 14.37 7.38 -23.97
C PHE A 30 14.75 8.87 -23.91
N ASP A 31 15.57 9.35 -24.84
CA ASP A 31 15.95 10.78 -24.92
C ASP A 31 14.85 11.64 -25.56
N THR A 32 13.82 11.01 -26.15
CA THR A 32 12.69 11.72 -26.77
C THR A 32 11.80 12.43 -25.76
N GLU A 33 11.84 12.04 -24.48
CA GLU A 33 10.96 12.55 -23.43
C GLU A 33 11.73 12.75 -22.12
N GLN A 34 11.46 13.85 -21.41
CA GLN A 34 12.15 14.19 -20.17
C GLN A 34 11.58 13.46 -18.93
N LEU A 35 10.32 13.02 -18.99
CA LEU A 35 9.61 12.42 -17.86
C LEU A 35 8.93 11.13 -18.33
N ILE A 36 9.49 9.97 -17.93
CA ILE A 36 9.03 8.66 -18.40
C ILE A 36 8.46 7.82 -17.26
N ILE A 37 7.36 7.11 -17.53
CA ILE A 37 6.87 6.01 -16.71
C ILE A 37 6.88 4.74 -17.57
N CYS A 38 7.48 3.67 -17.07
CA CYS A 38 7.39 2.35 -17.66
C CYS A 38 7.26 1.28 -16.57
N SER A 39 6.84 0.07 -16.96
CA SER A 39 6.81 -1.06 -16.02
C SER A 39 8.18 -1.74 -15.93
N LEU A 40 8.50 -2.34 -14.79
CA LEU A 40 9.74 -3.11 -14.64
C LEU A 40 9.79 -4.30 -15.63
N ASP A 41 8.64 -4.92 -15.90
CA ASP A 41 8.55 -6.00 -16.89
C ASP A 41 8.88 -5.55 -18.31
N PHE A 42 8.52 -4.32 -18.67
CA PHE A 42 8.81 -3.75 -19.98
C PHE A 42 10.31 -3.67 -20.23
N VAL A 43 11.11 -3.24 -19.25
CA VAL A 43 12.58 -3.18 -19.39
C VAL A 43 13.27 -4.53 -19.17
N ARG A 44 12.75 -5.35 -18.25
CA ARG A 44 13.35 -6.65 -17.87
C ARG A 44 13.42 -7.65 -19.02
N ARG A 45 12.45 -7.62 -19.94
CA ARG A 45 12.32 -8.58 -21.04
C ARG A 45 13.29 -8.34 -22.19
N ASN A 46 13.88 -7.16 -22.31
CA ASN A 46 14.75 -6.81 -23.43
C ASN A 46 16.05 -6.16 -22.92
N LYS A 47 17.18 -6.84 -23.14
CA LYS A 47 18.50 -6.38 -22.67
C LYS A 47 18.93 -5.06 -23.32
N GLN A 48 18.71 -4.90 -24.63
CA GLN A 48 19.07 -3.68 -25.34
C GLN A 48 18.28 -2.48 -24.81
N ARG A 49 16.99 -2.69 -24.52
CA ARG A 49 16.13 -1.67 -23.93
C ARG A 49 16.63 -1.24 -22.55
N LEU A 50 17.08 -2.18 -21.72
CA LEU A 50 17.67 -1.86 -20.43
C LEU A 50 18.99 -1.09 -20.55
N GLU A 51 19.85 -1.47 -21.50
CA GLU A 51 21.11 -0.77 -21.79
C GLU A 51 20.84 0.68 -22.18
N LEU A 52 19.96 0.91 -23.16
CA LEU A 52 19.57 2.25 -23.60
C LEU A 52 18.93 3.08 -22.47
N LEU A 53 18.12 2.44 -21.62
CA LEU A 53 17.52 3.14 -20.48
C LEU A 53 18.57 3.55 -19.43
N ALA A 54 19.60 2.73 -19.22
CA ALA A 54 20.69 2.99 -18.29
C ALA A 54 21.71 4.00 -18.85
N GLU A 55 21.79 4.15 -20.17
CA GLU A 55 22.59 5.16 -20.86
C GLU A 55 21.88 6.51 -20.99
N ALA A 56 20.56 6.56 -20.80
CA ALA A 56 19.85 7.83 -20.67
C ALA A 56 20.27 8.51 -19.36
N ASP A 57 20.74 9.76 -19.46
CA ASP A 57 21.32 10.55 -18.36
C ASP A 57 20.24 11.02 -17.37
N TRP A 58 19.66 10.10 -16.60
CA TRP A 58 18.64 10.41 -15.60
C TRP A 58 19.21 11.11 -14.37
N ASP A 59 18.58 12.21 -13.96
CA ASP A 59 18.86 12.85 -12.68
C ASP A 59 18.23 12.09 -11.50
N LEU A 60 17.06 11.48 -11.70
CA LEU A 60 16.26 10.84 -10.65
C LEU A 60 15.54 9.58 -11.15
N LEU A 61 15.75 8.47 -10.43
CA LEU A 61 15.05 7.21 -10.57
C LEU A 61 14.05 7.05 -9.42
N VAL A 62 12.78 6.81 -9.74
CA VAL A 62 11.73 6.51 -8.75
C VAL A 62 11.25 5.07 -8.94
N VAL A 63 11.36 4.25 -7.90
CA VAL A 63 10.90 2.85 -7.91
C VAL A 63 9.76 2.70 -6.90
N ASP A 64 8.55 2.46 -7.43
CA ASP A 64 7.39 2.16 -6.61
C ASP A 64 7.30 0.68 -6.25
N GLU A 65 6.71 0.38 -5.10
CA GLU A 65 6.58 -0.96 -4.52
C GLU A 65 7.92 -1.75 -4.49
N ALA A 66 9.00 -1.08 -4.08
CA ALA A 66 10.35 -1.64 -3.98
C ALA A 66 10.46 -2.88 -3.08
N HIS A 67 9.40 -3.20 -2.31
CA HIS A 67 9.28 -4.45 -1.54
C HIS A 67 9.12 -5.71 -2.42
N HIS A 68 8.84 -5.58 -3.71
CA HIS A 68 8.84 -6.70 -4.65
C HIS A 68 10.23 -7.11 -5.15
N LEU A 69 11.27 -6.30 -4.87
CA LEU A 69 12.64 -6.60 -5.26
C LEU A 69 13.22 -7.65 -4.32
N ALA A 70 13.08 -8.92 -4.70
CA ALA A 70 13.64 -10.04 -3.94
C ALA A 70 15.16 -10.07 -4.08
N TRP A 71 15.85 -10.24 -2.96
CA TRP A 71 17.31 -10.26 -2.91
C TRP A 71 17.79 -11.32 -1.93
N SER A 72 18.85 -12.01 -2.32
CA SER A 72 19.70 -12.80 -1.44
C SER A 72 21.14 -12.60 -1.91
N GLU A 73 22.11 -12.76 -1.01
CA GLU A 73 23.52 -12.53 -1.32
C GLU A 73 24.03 -13.44 -2.46
N THR A 74 23.50 -14.65 -2.56
CA THR A 74 23.91 -15.65 -3.56
C THR A 74 23.04 -15.66 -4.81
N ALA A 75 21.81 -15.16 -4.73
CA ALA A 75 20.84 -15.18 -5.82
C ALA A 75 19.90 -13.96 -5.77
N PRO A 76 20.36 -12.78 -6.21
CA PRO A 76 19.47 -11.63 -6.40
C PRO A 76 18.47 -11.91 -7.53
N SER A 77 17.24 -11.41 -7.40
CA SER A 77 16.24 -11.53 -8.47
C SER A 77 16.64 -10.73 -9.71
N ARG A 78 16.09 -11.09 -10.86
CA ARG A 78 16.33 -10.36 -12.11
C ARG A 78 15.82 -8.92 -12.02
N GLU A 79 14.68 -8.74 -11.36
CA GLU A 79 14.08 -7.45 -11.04
C GLU A 79 15.03 -6.57 -10.25
N TYR A 80 15.64 -7.12 -9.20
CA TYR A 80 16.63 -6.40 -8.39
C TYR A 80 17.84 -5.99 -9.23
N GLN A 81 18.41 -6.89 -10.02
CA GLN A 81 19.57 -6.61 -10.87
C GLN A 81 19.31 -5.50 -11.90
N VAL A 82 18.10 -5.46 -12.46
CA VAL A 82 17.69 -4.39 -13.38
C VAL A 82 17.71 -3.03 -12.68
N ILE A 83 17.14 -2.95 -11.48
CA ILE A 83 17.14 -1.71 -10.70
C ILE A 83 18.55 -1.35 -10.21
N GLU A 84 19.36 -2.33 -9.83
CA GLU A 84 20.76 -2.13 -9.44
C GLU A 84 21.56 -1.48 -10.58
N GLN A 85 21.45 -2.01 -11.80
CA GLN A 85 22.11 -1.42 -12.98
C GLN A 85 21.68 0.02 -13.25
N LEU A 86 20.39 0.35 -13.08
CA LEU A 86 19.87 1.71 -13.27
C LEU A 86 20.33 2.64 -12.14
N ALA A 87 20.30 2.18 -10.89
CA ALA A 87 20.72 2.95 -9.73
C ALA A 87 22.22 3.29 -9.75
N GLU A 88 23.08 2.41 -10.26
CA GLU A 88 24.52 2.68 -10.43
C GLU A 88 24.80 3.83 -11.41
N LYS A 89 23.89 4.09 -12.35
CA LYS A 89 24.02 5.13 -13.39
C LYS A 89 23.27 6.41 -13.06
N THR A 90 22.38 6.39 -12.07
CA THR A 90 21.49 7.51 -11.74
C THR A 90 21.94 8.18 -10.44
N ALA A 91 22.06 9.51 -10.43
CA ALA A 91 22.51 10.24 -9.25
C ALA A 91 21.48 10.21 -8.10
N GLY A 92 20.20 10.42 -8.39
CA GLY A 92 19.11 10.37 -7.42
C GLY A 92 18.33 9.07 -7.50
N VAL A 93 18.11 8.39 -6.38
CA VAL A 93 17.26 7.19 -6.32
C VAL A 93 16.24 7.34 -5.18
N LEU A 94 14.96 7.20 -5.51
CA LEU A 94 13.85 7.23 -4.57
C LEU A 94 13.11 5.89 -4.59
N LEU A 95 13.15 5.19 -3.46
CA LEU A 95 12.48 3.91 -3.28
C LEU A 95 11.21 4.09 -2.44
N LEU A 96 10.06 3.75 -2.99
CA LEU A 96 8.77 3.78 -2.29
C LEU A 96 8.38 2.35 -1.90
N THR A 97 8.02 2.15 -0.64
CA THR A 97 7.65 0.83 -0.12
C THR A 97 6.61 0.91 0.99
N ALA A 98 5.55 0.11 0.87
CA ALA A 98 4.49 0.04 1.88
C ALA A 98 4.83 -0.90 3.06
N THR A 99 5.82 -1.79 2.93
CA THR A 99 6.11 -2.87 3.89
C THR A 99 7.62 -3.09 4.07
N PRO A 100 8.36 -2.15 4.69
CA PRO A 100 9.80 -2.29 4.83
C PRO A 100 10.24 -3.49 5.70
N GLU A 101 9.54 -3.80 6.79
CA GLU A 101 10.02 -4.77 7.80
C GLU A 101 9.38 -6.17 7.78
N GLN A 102 8.18 -6.33 7.20
CA GLN A 102 7.50 -7.64 7.19
C GLN A 102 8.26 -8.71 6.38
N LEU A 103 9.20 -8.28 5.55
CA LEU A 103 10.04 -9.10 4.68
C LEU A 103 11.44 -9.37 5.26
N GLY A 104 11.73 -8.93 6.50
CA GLY A 104 13.00 -9.18 7.18
C GLY A 104 14.12 -8.17 6.91
N MET A 105 15.22 -8.30 7.66
CA MET A 105 16.39 -7.39 7.58
C MET A 105 17.13 -7.48 6.24
N GLU A 106 17.12 -8.63 5.58
CA GLU A 106 17.75 -8.82 4.26
C GLU A 106 17.10 -7.96 3.19
N SER A 107 15.76 -7.96 3.10
CA SER A 107 15.03 -7.11 2.14
C SER A 107 15.26 -5.63 2.40
N HIS A 108 15.41 -5.24 3.67
CA HIS A 108 15.75 -3.86 4.03
C HIS A 108 17.18 -3.49 3.59
N PHE A 109 18.17 -4.32 3.92
CA PHE A 109 19.55 -4.14 3.50
C PHE A 109 19.69 -4.03 1.98
N ALA A 110 19.02 -4.91 1.22
CA ALA A 110 19.04 -4.90 -0.23
C ALA A 110 18.62 -3.54 -0.83
N ARG A 111 17.57 -2.92 -0.26
CA ARG A 111 17.12 -1.59 -0.73
C ARG A 111 18.09 -0.49 -0.35
N LEU A 112 18.71 -0.56 0.82
CA LEU A 112 19.73 0.41 1.23
C LEU A 112 21.00 0.30 0.37
N ARG A 113 21.37 -0.93 -0.02
CA ARG A 113 22.47 -1.19 -0.95
C ARG A 113 22.25 -0.55 -2.33
N LEU A 114 21.01 -0.50 -2.82
CA LEU A 114 20.69 0.22 -4.06
C LEU A 114 20.93 1.74 -3.96
N LEU A 115 20.86 2.30 -2.74
CA LEU A 115 21.06 3.74 -2.52
C LEU A 115 22.54 4.08 -2.30
N ASP A 116 23.25 3.25 -1.53
CA ASP A 116 24.67 3.44 -1.24
C ASP A 116 25.36 2.07 -1.09
N PRO A 117 25.86 1.48 -2.20
CA PRO A 117 26.49 0.17 -2.17
C PRO A 117 27.83 0.17 -1.42
N ASN A 118 28.50 1.33 -1.30
CA ASN A 118 29.75 1.46 -0.56
C ASN A 118 29.52 1.42 0.95
N ARG A 119 28.45 2.06 1.43
CA ARG A 119 28.06 2.01 2.83
C ARG A 119 27.43 0.67 3.22
N PHE A 120 26.54 0.13 2.38
CA PHE A 120 25.80 -1.10 2.64
C PHE A 120 26.36 -2.28 1.82
N HIS A 121 27.61 -2.62 2.07
CA HIS A 121 28.33 -3.65 1.29
C HIS A 121 28.22 -5.07 1.89
N TYR A 122 28.15 -5.20 3.23
CA TYR A 122 28.14 -6.50 3.91
C TYR A 122 26.97 -6.67 4.88
N PHE A 123 26.12 -7.67 4.62
CA PHE A 123 24.87 -7.86 5.37
C PHE A 123 25.11 -8.17 6.86
N ALA A 124 26.09 -9.01 7.19
CA ALA A 124 26.32 -9.38 8.59
C ALA A 124 26.83 -8.21 9.45
N GLN A 125 27.59 -7.28 8.88
CA GLN A 125 27.99 -6.04 9.56
C GLN A 125 26.77 -5.14 9.80
N PHE A 126 25.91 -4.99 8.80
CA PHE A 126 24.65 -4.26 8.94
C PHE A 126 23.78 -4.84 10.06
N VAL A 127 23.64 -6.16 10.14
CA VAL A 127 22.88 -6.82 11.22
C VAL A 127 23.49 -6.55 12.59
N ALA A 128 24.81 -6.67 12.73
CA ALA A 128 25.50 -6.39 13.98
C ALA A 128 25.32 -4.92 14.42
N GLU A 129 25.43 -3.99 13.48
CA GLU A 129 25.21 -2.56 13.71
C GLU A 129 23.76 -2.27 14.13
N GLN A 130 22.77 -2.86 13.45
CA GLN A 130 21.35 -2.70 13.83
C GLN A 130 21.05 -3.27 15.22
N GLN A 131 21.66 -4.40 15.60
CA GLN A 131 21.52 -4.96 16.95
C GLN A 131 22.14 -4.04 18.00
N HIS A 132 23.26 -3.41 17.68
CA HIS A 132 23.93 -2.45 18.56
C HIS A 132 23.09 -1.19 18.81
N TYR A 133 22.40 -0.68 17.78
CA TYR A 133 21.54 0.51 17.90
C TYR A 133 20.11 0.24 18.38
N ARG A 134 19.70 -1.03 18.44
CA ARG A 134 18.34 -1.41 18.87
C ARG A 134 17.94 -0.81 20.23
N PRO A 135 18.79 -0.85 21.28
CA PRO A 135 18.45 -0.25 22.58
C PRO A 135 18.20 1.26 22.49
N VAL A 136 18.90 1.98 21.62
CA VAL A 136 18.69 3.44 21.41
C VAL A 136 17.34 3.69 20.77
N ALA A 137 16.97 2.90 19.77
CA ALA A 137 15.67 3.03 19.10
C ALA A 137 14.51 2.74 20.06
N ASP A 138 14.66 1.73 20.92
CA ASP A 138 13.67 1.40 21.94
C ASP A 138 13.59 2.52 22.99
N ALA A 139 14.72 3.09 23.44
CA ALA A 139 14.74 4.21 24.37
C ALA A 139 14.14 5.50 23.79
N VAL A 140 14.44 5.85 22.53
CA VAL A 140 13.80 6.98 21.80
C VAL A 140 12.29 6.77 21.71
N SER A 141 11.84 5.54 21.45
CA SER A 141 10.41 5.20 21.41
C SER A 141 9.74 5.38 22.78
N THR A 142 10.41 4.97 23.86
CA THR A 142 9.95 5.18 25.24
C THR A 142 9.84 6.67 25.58
N LEU A 143 10.85 7.47 25.22
CA LEU A 143 10.85 8.93 25.41
C LEU A 143 9.74 9.64 24.61
N LEU A 144 9.51 9.23 23.36
CA LEU A 144 8.42 9.75 22.52
C LEU A 144 7.04 9.38 23.06
N ALA A 145 6.93 8.22 23.73
CA ALA A 145 5.70 7.75 24.36
C ALA A 145 5.43 8.39 25.74
N ASP A 146 6.24 9.38 26.13
CA ASP A 146 6.20 10.05 27.44
C ASP A 146 6.48 9.15 28.65
N HIS A 147 7.22 8.06 28.45
CA HIS A 147 7.62 7.18 29.53
C HIS A 147 9.04 7.50 30.02
N ALA A 148 9.30 7.20 31.30
CA ALA A 148 10.64 7.27 31.84
C ALA A 148 11.47 6.08 31.35
N ILE A 149 12.72 6.34 30.98
CA ILE A 149 13.73 5.33 30.66
C ILE A 149 14.43 4.88 31.94
N SER A 150 14.76 3.59 32.00
CA SER A 150 15.48 2.96 33.10
C SER A 150 16.93 3.41 33.17
N LYS A 151 17.57 3.21 34.33
CA LYS A 151 19.00 3.51 34.51
C LYS A 151 19.90 2.67 33.57
N ASP A 152 19.49 1.45 33.26
CA ASP A 152 20.24 0.58 32.35
C ASP A 152 20.18 1.11 30.91
N GLU A 153 19.01 1.58 30.48
CA GLU A 153 18.85 2.24 29.16
C GLU A 153 19.64 3.55 29.08
N MET A 154 19.68 4.34 30.16
CA MET A 154 20.50 5.55 30.22
C MET A 154 21.99 5.24 30.05
N ASN A 155 22.49 4.21 30.74
CA ASN A 155 23.89 3.81 30.64
C ASN A 155 24.21 3.33 29.22
N LEU A 156 23.32 2.52 28.61
CA LEU A 156 23.46 2.09 27.21
C LEU A 156 23.51 3.27 26.23
N ILE A 157 22.65 4.27 26.42
CA ILE A 157 22.68 5.48 25.59
C ILE A 157 23.99 6.24 25.79
N ASN A 158 24.47 6.36 27.03
CA ASN A 158 25.71 7.06 27.34
C ASN A 158 26.92 6.37 26.69
N ASP A 159 27.00 5.04 26.79
CA ASP A 159 28.03 4.21 26.16
C ASP A 159 28.02 4.35 24.62
N LEU A 160 26.83 4.47 24.03
CA LEU A 160 26.65 4.60 22.58
C LEU A 160 26.94 6.01 22.05
N VAL A 161 26.74 7.03 22.87
CA VAL A 161 26.97 8.43 22.49
C VAL A 161 28.43 8.82 22.70
N GLY A 162 29.10 8.26 23.73
CA GLY A 162 30.56 8.08 23.89
C GLY A 162 31.49 9.32 23.85
N GLU A 163 31.05 10.43 23.28
CA GLU A 163 31.89 11.59 22.93
C GLU A 163 31.36 12.91 23.49
N GLN A 164 30.18 12.92 24.12
CA GLN A 164 29.55 14.11 24.70
C GLN A 164 28.95 13.78 26.07
N ASP A 165 29.13 14.68 27.03
CA ASP A 165 28.51 14.57 28.35
C ASP A 165 27.00 14.85 28.25
N ILE A 166 26.24 13.79 27.94
CA ILE A 166 24.78 13.81 27.81
C ILE A 166 24.08 13.45 29.12
N GLU A 167 24.83 13.16 30.19
CA GLU A 167 24.28 12.75 31.47
C GLU A 167 23.35 13.82 32.09
N PRO A 168 23.68 15.13 32.05
CA PRO A 168 22.76 16.17 32.53
C PRO A 168 21.47 16.23 31.70
N LEU A 169 21.58 16.09 30.38
CA LEU A 169 20.45 16.13 29.46
C LEU A 169 19.53 14.93 29.64
N LEU A 170 20.10 13.72 29.80
CA LEU A 170 19.38 12.49 30.11
C LEU A 170 18.62 12.58 31.44
N GLN A 171 19.24 13.16 32.47
CA GLN A 171 18.60 13.34 33.76
C GLN A 171 17.41 14.32 33.69
N VAL A 172 17.57 15.44 32.99
CA VAL A 172 16.48 16.42 32.79
C VAL A 172 15.35 15.79 31.96
N ALA A 173 15.69 15.13 30.85
CA ALA A 173 14.74 14.46 29.95
C ALA A 173 13.94 13.32 30.63
N ASN A 174 14.51 12.68 31.66
CA ASN A 174 13.84 11.63 32.42
C ASN A 174 13.17 12.10 33.72
N SER A 175 13.31 13.38 34.07
CA SER A 175 12.70 13.97 35.26
C SER A 175 11.40 14.70 34.91
N ASP A 176 10.57 14.97 35.90
CA ASP A 176 9.38 15.84 35.76
C ASP A 176 9.69 17.31 36.08
N ARG A 177 10.88 17.78 35.72
CA ARG A 177 11.31 19.17 35.92
C ARG A 177 10.88 20.06 34.75
N ASP A 178 10.79 21.37 35.00
CA ASP A 178 10.64 22.37 33.94
C ASP A 178 11.78 22.23 32.92
N GLY A 179 11.43 22.18 31.63
CA GLY A 179 12.38 21.95 30.53
C GLY A 179 12.51 20.48 30.07
N LYS A 180 11.77 19.54 30.66
CA LYS A 180 11.71 18.11 30.24
C LYS A 180 11.47 17.95 28.73
N ASP A 181 10.47 18.64 28.20
CA ASP A 181 10.07 18.49 26.80
C ASP A 181 11.14 18.97 25.83
N ASP A 182 11.84 20.05 26.17
CA ASP A 182 12.90 20.60 25.32
C ASP A 182 14.16 19.74 25.41
N ALA A 183 14.52 19.29 26.62
CA ALA A 183 15.61 18.33 26.81
C ALA A 183 15.36 17.01 26.07
N ARG A 184 14.11 16.53 26.03
CA ARG A 184 13.74 15.35 25.25
C ARG A 184 13.85 15.57 23.75
N LYS A 185 13.37 16.70 23.22
CA LYS A 185 13.50 17.01 21.79
C LYS A 185 14.97 17.07 21.38
N GLU A 186 15.80 17.72 22.20
CA GLU A 186 17.24 17.83 21.96
C GLU A 186 17.90 16.45 21.97
N LEU A 187 17.65 15.65 23.02
CA LEU A 187 18.18 14.29 23.12
C LEU A 187 17.73 13.41 21.95
N ILE A 188 16.45 13.45 21.56
CA ILE A 188 15.94 12.71 20.42
C ILE A 188 16.63 13.15 19.12
N SER A 189 16.82 14.45 18.91
CA SER A 189 17.55 14.96 17.74
C SER A 189 18.98 14.42 17.68
N MET A 190 19.70 14.43 18.80
CA MET A 190 21.07 13.91 18.90
C MET A 190 21.13 12.40 18.64
N LEU A 191 20.18 11.63 19.16
CA LEU A 191 20.11 10.18 18.96
C LEU A 191 19.70 9.82 17.52
N MET A 192 18.78 10.57 16.92
CA MET A 192 18.37 10.37 15.53
C MET A 192 19.52 10.60 14.54
N ASP A 193 20.38 11.59 14.78
CA ASP A 193 21.52 11.88 13.92
C ASP A 193 22.57 10.76 13.87
N ARG A 194 22.65 9.96 14.94
CA ARG A 194 23.59 8.85 15.08
C ARG A 194 23.03 7.53 14.57
N HIS A 195 21.72 7.44 14.34
CA HIS A 195 21.11 6.23 13.81
C HIS A 195 21.44 6.09 12.31
N GLY A 196 22.23 5.08 11.94
CA GLY A 196 22.84 4.98 10.61
C GLY A 196 21.84 5.10 9.43
N THR A 197 20.62 4.60 9.59
CA THR A 197 19.62 4.57 8.52
C THR A 197 18.61 5.73 8.55
N SER A 198 18.55 6.55 9.61
CA SER A 198 17.48 7.55 9.80
C SER A 198 17.51 8.68 8.77
N ARG A 199 18.70 9.01 8.24
CA ARG A 199 18.88 10.04 7.22
C ARG A 199 18.53 9.58 5.81
N VAL A 200 18.43 8.27 5.60
CA VAL A 200 18.19 7.64 4.28
C VAL A 200 16.80 7.02 4.20
N LEU A 201 16.24 6.59 5.33
CA LEU A 201 14.93 5.96 5.41
C LEU A 201 13.98 6.78 6.29
N PHE A 202 12.88 7.20 5.68
CA PHE A 202 11.76 7.83 6.38
C PHE A 202 10.63 6.84 6.55
N ARG A 203 10.30 6.51 7.81
CA ARG A 203 9.17 5.65 8.13
C ARG A 203 8.29 6.27 9.21
N ASN A 204 7.08 6.63 8.80
CA ASN A 204 6.05 7.06 9.72
C ASN A 204 5.13 5.88 10.05
N THR A 205 4.98 5.58 11.34
CA THR A 205 4.01 4.58 11.80
C THR A 205 2.70 5.27 12.19
N ARG A 206 1.58 4.54 12.10
CA ARG A 206 0.28 5.06 12.54
C ARG A 206 0.23 5.34 14.04
N ASN A 207 1.10 4.71 14.85
CA ASN A 207 1.21 4.99 16.28
C ASN A 207 1.83 6.37 16.53
N GLY A 208 2.81 6.77 15.71
CA GLY A 208 3.48 8.07 15.80
C GLY A 208 2.68 9.24 15.19
N VAL A 209 1.67 8.95 14.37
CA VAL A 209 0.85 9.97 13.69
C VAL A 209 -0.56 9.98 14.26
N LYS A 210 -0.93 11.05 14.95
CA LYS A 210 -2.30 11.28 15.46
C LYS A 210 -3.26 11.65 14.30
N GLY A 211 -4.56 11.51 14.55
CA GLY A 211 -5.61 11.93 13.60
C GLY A 211 -6.30 10.78 12.83
N PHE A 212 -5.91 9.52 13.07
CA PHE A 212 -6.65 8.38 12.52
C PHE A 212 -7.92 8.10 13.34
N PRO A 213 -9.09 7.93 12.70
CA PRO A 213 -10.32 7.60 13.41
C PRO A 213 -10.27 6.18 13.99
N LYS A 214 -10.99 5.98 15.10
CA LYS A 214 -11.23 4.64 15.66
C LYS A 214 -12.14 3.85 14.71
N ARG A 215 -12.03 2.51 14.75
CA ARG A 215 -12.85 1.59 13.97
C ARG A 215 -13.70 0.77 14.92
N GLU A 216 -15.01 0.80 14.72
CA GLU A 216 -15.97 0.01 15.50
C GLU A 216 -16.53 -1.10 14.62
N LEU A 217 -16.61 -2.32 15.17
CA LEU A 217 -17.08 -3.49 14.46
C LEU A 217 -18.53 -3.79 14.84
N HIS A 218 -19.42 -3.77 13.86
CA HIS A 218 -20.81 -4.22 14.01
C HIS A 218 -21.00 -5.55 13.28
N GLN A 219 -21.19 -6.63 14.04
CA GLN A 219 -21.42 -7.97 13.48
C GLN A 219 -22.92 -8.26 13.35
N ILE A 220 -23.35 -8.70 12.18
CA ILE A 220 -24.73 -9.10 11.91
C ILE A 220 -24.73 -10.55 11.46
N ARG A 221 -25.41 -11.42 12.21
CA ARG A 221 -25.53 -12.84 11.89
C ARG A 221 -26.82 -13.06 11.10
N LEU A 222 -26.69 -13.65 9.92
CA LEU A 222 -27.82 -13.92 9.03
C LEU A 222 -27.96 -15.44 8.80
N PRO A 223 -29.18 -15.95 8.60
CA PRO A 223 -29.41 -17.36 8.32
C PRO A 223 -28.87 -17.73 6.94
N LEU A 224 -28.40 -18.96 6.76
CA LEU A 224 -27.96 -19.49 5.47
C LEU A 224 -29.18 -19.97 4.65
N PRO A 225 -29.52 -19.33 3.51
CA PRO A 225 -30.63 -19.75 2.65
C PRO A 225 -30.53 -21.21 2.20
N ALA A 226 -31.68 -21.88 2.10
CA ALA A 226 -31.77 -23.27 1.65
C ALA A 226 -31.23 -23.45 0.21
N GLN A 227 -31.41 -22.45 -0.64
CA GLN A 227 -30.92 -22.41 -2.02
C GLN A 227 -29.40 -22.56 -2.08
N TYR A 228 -28.67 -21.82 -1.23
CA TYR A 228 -27.22 -21.97 -1.14
C TYR A 228 -26.81 -23.31 -0.54
N GLN A 229 -27.55 -23.84 0.45
CA GLN A 229 -27.25 -25.18 0.99
C GLN A 229 -27.31 -26.25 -0.11
N THR A 230 -28.30 -26.18 -1.00
CA THR A 230 -28.41 -27.09 -2.14
C THR A 230 -27.26 -26.88 -3.14
N ALA A 231 -26.99 -25.64 -3.54
CA ALA A 231 -25.93 -25.32 -4.50
C ALA A 231 -24.54 -25.77 -4.00
N ILE A 232 -24.23 -25.53 -2.72
CA ILE A 232 -22.96 -25.95 -2.11
C ILE A 232 -22.84 -27.47 -2.07
N LYS A 233 -23.93 -28.21 -1.77
CA LYS A 233 -23.93 -29.68 -1.79
C LYS A 233 -23.65 -30.22 -3.20
N VAL A 234 -24.30 -29.67 -4.22
CA VAL A 234 -24.10 -30.08 -5.63
C VAL A 234 -22.67 -29.79 -6.07
N SER A 235 -22.16 -28.58 -5.78
CA SER A 235 -20.76 -28.22 -6.05
C SER A 235 -19.78 -29.15 -5.35
N GLY A 236 -20.05 -29.53 -4.09
CA GLY A 236 -19.23 -30.49 -3.34
C GLY A 236 -19.12 -31.87 -4.01
N ILE A 237 -20.19 -32.34 -4.65
CA ILE A 237 -20.20 -33.62 -5.38
C ILE A 237 -19.39 -33.50 -6.69
N MET A 238 -19.54 -32.39 -7.41
CA MET A 238 -18.83 -32.14 -8.68
C MET A 238 -17.34 -31.82 -8.48
N ALA A 239 -16.97 -31.28 -7.32
CA ALA A 239 -15.61 -30.87 -6.97
C ALA A 239 -14.71 -32.00 -6.43
N ALA A 240 -15.08 -33.28 -6.63
CA ALA A 240 -14.31 -34.44 -6.14
C ALA A 240 -12.84 -34.47 -6.62
N ARG A 241 -12.54 -33.79 -7.75
CA ARG A 241 -11.19 -33.66 -8.32
C ARG A 241 -10.45 -32.39 -7.90
N LYS A 242 -11.09 -31.44 -7.22
CA LYS A 242 -10.48 -30.16 -6.81
C LYS A 242 -9.67 -30.32 -5.53
N THR A 243 -8.60 -29.54 -5.42
CA THR A 243 -7.81 -29.45 -4.19
C THR A 243 -8.65 -28.88 -3.03
N VAL A 244 -8.16 -29.02 -1.79
CA VAL A 244 -8.83 -28.43 -0.62
C VAL A 244 -8.87 -26.90 -0.72
N GLU A 245 -7.78 -26.31 -1.23
CA GLU A 245 -7.67 -24.86 -1.40
C GLU A 245 -8.70 -24.33 -2.41
N GLU A 246 -8.81 -24.97 -3.57
CA GLU A 246 -9.81 -24.59 -4.59
C GLU A 246 -11.23 -24.72 -4.06
N ARG A 247 -11.54 -25.84 -3.39
CA ARG A 247 -12.87 -26.04 -2.77
C ARG A 247 -13.20 -24.97 -1.74
N THR A 248 -12.23 -24.61 -0.91
CA THR A 248 -12.40 -23.56 0.10
C THR A 248 -12.65 -22.21 -0.56
N ARG A 249 -11.90 -21.89 -1.62
CA ARG A 249 -12.06 -20.63 -2.36
C ARG A 249 -13.45 -20.52 -3.00
N ASP A 250 -13.98 -21.60 -3.55
CA ASP A 250 -15.33 -21.62 -4.14
C ASP A 250 -16.39 -21.37 -3.06
N MET A 251 -16.25 -22.01 -1.88
CA MET A 251 -17.18 -21.86 -0.75
C MET A 251 -17.24 -20.44 -0.16
N LEU A 252 -16.24 -19.59 -0.43
CA LEU A 252 -16.26 -18.18 0.02
C LEU A 252 -17.31 -17.33 -0.73
N TYR A 253 -17.74 -17.76 -1.92
CA TYR A 253 -18.62 -16.98 -2.80
C TYR A 253 -19.84 -17.79 -3.25
N PRO A 254 -20.82 -18.01 -2.35
CA PRO A 254 -22.03 -18.80 -2.66
C PRO A 254 -22.82 -18.27 -3.87
N GLU A 255 -22.80 -16.94 -4.08
CA GLU A 255 -23.45 -16.31 -5.22
C GLU A 255 -22.90 -16.79 -6.57
N GLN A 256 -21.60 -17.12 -6.67
CA GLN A 256 -20.99 -17.62 -7.90
C GLN A 256 -21.38 -19.08 -8.14
N ILE A 257 -21.34 -19.92 -7.10
CA ILE A 257 -21.76 -21.32 -7.19
C ILE A 257 -23.22 -21.41 -7.65
N TYR A 258 -24.08 -20.54 -7.12
CA TYR A 258 -25.48 -20.50 -7.49
C TYR A 258 -25.67 -20.07 -8.96
N GLN A 259 -24.94 -19.06 -9.43
CA GLN A 259 -24.99 -18.60 -10.83
C GLN A 259 -24.48 -19.65 -11.81
N GLU A 260 -23.44 -20.41 -11.45
CA GLU A 260 -22.95 -21.51 -12.30
C GLU A 260 -24.00 -22.62 -12.47
N PHE A 261 -24.86 -22.82 -11.47
CA PHE A 261 -25.90 -23.86 -11.50
C PHE A 261 -27.19 -23.40 -12.21
N GLU A 262 -27.68 -22.20 -11.92
CA GLU A 262 -28.94 -21.65 -12.46
C GLU A 262 -28.76 -20.86 -13.77
N GLY A 263 -27.50 -20.62 -14.19
CA GLY A 263 -27.16 -19.80 -15.35
C GLY A 263 -27.33 -18.29 -15.12
N ASP A 264 -27.28 -17.52 -16.22
CA ASP A 264 -27.39 -16.04 -16.20
C ASP A 264 -28.73 -15.52 -15.67
N SER A 265 -29.74 -16.38 -15.53
CA SER A 265 -31.03 -16.08 -14.89
C SER A 265 -31.03 -16.20 -13.36
N GLY A 266 -29.91 -16.59 -12.73
CA GLY A 266 -29.81 -16.80 -11.29
C GLY A 266 -29.95 -15.51 -10.46
N THR A 267 -31.17 -15.18 -10.05
CA THR A 267 -31.49 -14.00 -9.20
C THR A 267 -31.18 -14.26 -7.72
N TRP A 268 -29.91 -14.47 -7.37
CA TRP A 268 -29.50 -14.79 -5.99
C TRP A 268 -29.90 -13.71 -4.98
N TRP A 269 -29.93 -12.44 -5.42
CA TRP A 269 -30.32 -11.29 -4.60
C TRP A 269 -31.78 -11.31 -4.13
N ASN A 270 -32.63 -12.20 -4.66
CA ASN A 270 -34.04 -12.29 -4.27
C ASN A 270 -34.26 -12.98 -2.93
N PHE A 271 -33.42 -13.96 -2.59
CA PHE A 271 -33.56 -14.75 -1.37
C PHE A 271 -32.42 -14.54 -0.37
N ASP A 272 -31.39 -13.79 -0.75
CA ASP A 272 -30.22 -13.56 0.09
C ASP A 272 -30.53 -12.50 1.17
N PRO A 273 -30.53 -12.88 2.47
CA PRO A 273 -30.87 -11.96 3.55
C PRO A 273 -29.87 -10.81 3.70
N ARG A 274 -28.66 -10.93 3.13
CA ARG A 274 -27.67 -9.84 3.13
C ARG A 274 -28.16 -8.65 2.32
N VAL A 275 -28.86 -8.89 1.21
CA VAL A 275 -29.37 -7.84 0.33
C VAL A 275 -30.53 -7.11 0.99
N GLU A 276 -31.46 -7.85 1.59
CA GLU A 276 -32.57 -7.29 2.37
C GLU A 276 -32.07 -6.45 3.54
N TRP A 277 -31.10 -6.98 4.31
CA TRP A 277 -30.49 -6.23 5.40
C TRP A 277 -29.80 -4.94 4.92
N LEU A 278 -29.04 -5.02 3.81
CA LEU A 278 -28.35 -3.87 3.25
C LEU A 278 -29.34 -2.79 2.78
N MET A 279 -30.42 -3.17 2.11
CA MET A 279 -31.50 -2.25 1.72
C MET A 279 -32.13 -1.58 2.94
N GLY A 280 -32.47 -2.35 3.98
CA GLY A 280 -33.00 -1.81 5.24
C GLY A 280 -32.04 -0.85 5.94
N TYR A 281 -30.74 -1.17 5.95
CA TYR A 281 -29.72 -0.31 6.52
C TYR A 281 -29.58 1.00 5.73
N LEU A 282 -29.49 0.94 4.40
CA LEU A 282 -29.34 2.12 3.55
C LEU A 282 -30.60 3.02 3.60
N THR A 283 -31.79 2.44 3.56
CA THR A 283 -33.04 3.20 3.65
C THR A 283 -33.22 3.88 5.01
N SER A 284 -32.73 3.29 6.09
CA SER A 284 -32.75 3.88 7.43
C SER A 284 -31.70 4.98 7.61
N ASN A 285 -30.58 4.91 6.88
CA ASN A 285 -29.42 5.80 7.01
C ASN A 285 -29.17 6.62 5.72
N ARG A 286 -30.22 7.25 5.16
CA ARG A 286 -30.15 7.98 3.88
C ARG A 286 -29.13 9.12 3.83
N LYS A 287 -28.76 9.66 4.99
CA LYS A 287 -27.79 10.76 5.12
C LYS A 287 -26.34 10.28 5.14
N ASP A 288 -26.11 9.01 5.44
CA ASP A 288 -24.78 8.45 5.60
C ASP A 288 -24.23 7.96 4.26
N LYS A 289 -22.93 8.19 4.04
CA LYS A 289 -22.22 7.63 2.90
C LYS A 289 -21.68 6.25 3.25
N VAL A 290 -22.06 5.25 2.47
CA VAL A 290 -21.74 3.84 2.78
C VAL A 290 -20.85 3.23 1.71
N LEU A 291 -19.69 2.71 2.12
CA LEU A 291 -18.78 1.97 1.25
C LEU A 291 -19.08 0.46 1.33
N VAL A 292 -19.53 -0.13 0.23
CA VAL A 292 -19.85 -1.56 0.12
C VAL A 292 -18.75 -2.25 -0.66
N ILE A 293 -18.00 -3.16 -0.03
CA ILE A 293 -16.86 -3.83 -0.66
C ILE A 293 -17.22 -5.27 -1.01
N CYS A 294 -17.14 -5.62 -2.29
CA CYS A 294 -17.42 -6.94 -2.85
C CYS A 294 -16.13 -7.58 -3.42
N ALA A 295 -16.08 -8.90 -3.51
CA ALA A 295 -14.90 -9.58 -4.08
C ALA A 295 -14.82 -9.49 -5.61
N LYS A 296 -15.97 -9.46 -6.30
CA LYS A 296 -16.07 -9.48 -7.77
C LYS A 296 -16.82 -8.26 -8.29
N ALA A 297 -16.49 -7.85 -9.51
CA ALA A 297 -17.15 -6.73 -10.19
C ALA A 297 -18.60 -7.07 -10.57
N ALA A 298 -18.85 -8.31 -11.01
CA ALA A 298 -20.20 -8.79 -11.34
C ALA A 298 -21.17 -8.63 -10.16
N THR A 299 -20.75 -9.00 -8.95
CA THR A 299 -21.55 -8.82 -7.73
C THR A 299 -21.85 -7.34 -7.45
N ALA A 300 -20.86 -6.45 -7.63
CA ALA A 300 -21.05 -5.02 -7.41
C ALA A 300 -22.03 -4.39 -8.42
N LEU A 301 -21.98 -4.81 -9.68
CA LEU A 301 -22.91 -4.37 -10.74
C LEU A 301 -24.33 -4.86 -10.45
N GLN A 302 -24.51 -6.12 -10.09
CA GLN A 302 -25.81 -6.70 -9.74
C GLN A 302 -26.42 -6.02 -8.51
N LEU A 303 -25.60 -5.73 -7.48
CA LEU A 303 -26.06 -5.00 -6.30
C LEU A 303 -26.51 -3.58 -6.64
N GLU A 304 -25.75 -2.84 -7.45
CA GLU A 304 -26.17 -1.49 -7.88
C GLU A 304 -27.52 -1.52 -8.59
N GLN A 305 -27.69 -2.46 -9.53
CA GLN A 305 -28.94 -2.60 -10.27
C GLN A 305 -30.12 -2.87 -9.32
N VAL A 306 -29.97 -3.80 -8.37
CA VAL A 306 -31.04 -4.17 -7.42
C VAL A 306 -31.38 -3.01 -6.48
N LEU A 307 -30.36 -2.32 -5.95
CA LEU A 307 -30.54 -1.17 -5.07
C LEU A 307 -31.28 -0.02 -5.77
N ARG A 308 -30.97 0.21 -7.05
CA ARG A 308 -31.61 1.23 -7.88
C ARG A 308 -33.04 0.86 -8.24
N GLU A 309 -33.28 -0.36 -8.71
CA GLU A 309 -34.59 -0.79 -9.23
C GLU A 309 -35.63 -1.02 -8.13
N ARG A 310 -35.23 -1.52 -6.94
CA ARG A 310 -36.17 -1.85 -5.86
C ARG A 310 -36.48 -0.68 -4.93
N GLU A 311 -35.43 0.01 -4.49
CA GLU A 311 -35.52 1.01 -3.43
C GLU A 311 -35.18 2.43 -3.92
N GLY A 312 -34.85 2.59 -5.21
CA GLY A 312 -34.44 3.89 -5.76
C GLY A 312 -33.15 4.42 -5.16
N ILE A 313 -32.30 3.54 -4.59
CA ILE A 313 -31.07 3.94 -3.92
C ILE A 313 -30.03 4.32 -4.99
N ARG A 314 -29.49 5.53 -4.86
CA ARG A 314 -28.40 6.03 -5.72
C ARG A 314 -27.09 5.36 -5.30
N ALA A 315 -26.65 4.37 -6.07
CA ALA A 315 -25.41 3.63 -5.84
C ALA A 315 -24.43 3.85 -7.00
N ALA A 316 -23.14 4.02 -6.69
CA ALA A 316 -22.07 4.09 -7.69
C ALA A 316 -21.27 2.78 -7.70
N VAL A 317 -20.86 2.28 -8.87
CA VAL A 317 -19.99 1.11 -8.97
C VAL A 317 -18.55 1.54 -9.21
N PHE A 318 -17.60 0.87 -8.56
CA PHE A 318 -16.17 1.08 -8.76
C PHE A 318 -15.43 -0.25 -8.97
N HIS A 319 -14.91 -0.46 -10.17
CA HIS A 319 -14.06 -1.61 -10.49
C HIS A 319 -12.98 -1.26 -11.51
N GLU A 320 -11.95 -2.09 -11.62
CA GLU A 320 -10.77 -1.84 -12.47
C GLU A 320 -11.08 -1.71 -13.95
N GLY A 321 -12.14 -2.35 -14.44
CA GLY A 321 -12.59 -2.23 -15.84
C GLY A 321 -13.20 -0.87 -16.23
N LEU A 322 -13.39 0.05 -15.29
CA LEU A 322 -13.89 1.41 -15.59
C LEU A 322 -12.77 2.29 -16.12
N SER A 323 -13.10 3.12 -17.12
CA SER A 323 -12.22 4.18 -17.59
C SER A 323 -11.94 5.19 -16.46
N ILE A 324 -10.88 5.99 -16.64
CA ILE A 324 -10.50 7.01 -15.66
C ILE A 324 -11.65 8.03 -15.48
N ILE A 325 -12.27 8.45 -16.58
CA ILE A 325 -13.37 9.41 -16.58
C ILE A 325 -14.57 8.86 -15.80
N GLU A 326 -14.90 7.59 -15.98
CA GLU A 326 -15.99 6.94 -15.25
C GLU A 326 -15.68 6.80 -13.76
N ARG A 327 -14.44 6.47 -13.39
CA ARG A 327 -14.00 6.42 -11.99
C ARG A 327 -14.07 7.78 -11.31
N ASP A 328 -13.65 8.84 -12.00
CA ASP A 328 -13.76 10.21 -11.48
C ASP A 328 -15.21 10.65 -11.36
N ARG A 329 -16.06 10.30 -12.33
CA ARG A 329 -17.50 10.57 -12.26
C ARG A 329 -18.12 9.86 -11.07
N ALA A 330 -17.78 8.59 -10.83
CA ALA A 330 -18.26 7.83 -9.68
C ALA A 330 -17.79 8.45 -8.35
N ALA A 331 -16.52 8.88 -8.27
CA ALA A 331 -15.98 9.55 -7.09
C ALA A 331 -16.66 10.90 -6.83
N ALA A 332 -16.86 11.72 -7.87
CA ALA A 332 -17.59 12.99 -7.77
C ALA A 332 -19.05 12.77 -7.37
N PHE A 333 -19.70 11.74 -7.95
CA PHE A 333 -21.06 11.38 -7.61
C PHE A 333 -21.17 10.94 -6.14
N LEU A 334 -20.21 10.18 -5.60
CA LEU A 334 -20.18 9.82 -4.17
C LEU A 334 -19.90 11.03 -3.26
N ALA A 335 -19.03 11.95 -3.69
CA ALA A 335 -18.60 13.10 -2.90
C ALA A 335 -19.67 14.21 -2.78
N SER A 336 -20.68 14.22 -3.66
CA SER A 336 -21.75 15.21 -3.60
C SER A 336 -22.61 15.05 -2.33
N GLN A 337 -22.81 16.15 -1.59
CA GLN A 337 -23.51 16.15 -0.29
C GLN A 337 -25.04 16.13 -0.44
N GLU A 338 -25.60 16.80 -1.44
CA GLU A 338 -27.06 16.95 -1.59
C GLU A 338 -27.66 15.96 -2.61
N ASP A 339 -26.95 15.72 -3.74
CA ASP A 339 -27.46 14.92 -4.86
C ASP A 339 -26.55 13.75 -5.29
N GLY A 340 -25.69 13.32 -4.38
CA GLY A 340 -24.74 12.26 -4.64
C GLY A 340 -25.26 10.83 -4.47
N ALA A 341 -24.45 9.86 -4.91
CA ALA A 341 -24.61 8.47 -4.52
C ALA A 341 -24.56 8.36 -2.99
N GLN A 342 -25.50 7.62 -2.42
CA GLN A 342 -25.50 7.28 -1.01
C GLN A 342 -24.46 6.19 -0.73
N CYS A 343 -24.34 5.22 -1.63
CA CYS A 343 -23.39 4.12 -1.46
C CYS A 343 -22.49 3.93 -2.68
N CYS A 344 -21.33 3.32 -2.45
CA CYS A 344 -20.40 2.92 -3.50
C CYS A 344 -20.07 1.43 -3.38
N CYS A 345 -20.43 0.66 -4.40
CA CYS A 345 -20.14 -0.76 -4.53
C CYS A 345 -18.78 -0.94 -5.21
N VAL A 346 -17.79 -1.34 -4.44
CA VAL A 346 -16.40 -1.42 -4.88
C VAL A 346 -15.96 -2.88 -4.95
N ARG A 347 -15.35 -3.28 -6.07
CA ARG A 347 -14.58 -4.53 -6.10
C ARG A 347 -13.31 -4.33 -5.30
N ARG A 348 -12.98 -5.24 -4.37
CA ARG A 348 -11.69 -5.31 -3.68
C ARG A 348 -10.57 -5.39 -4.73
N SER A 349 -9.96 -4.24 -5.02
CA SER A 349 -8.69 -4.16 -5.76
C SER A 349 -7.55 -4.29 -4.75
N ALA A 350 -6.50 -5.01 -5.13
CA ALA A 350 -5.31 -5.17 -4.30
C ALA A 350 -4.51 -3.86 -4.12
N ARG A 351 -4.83 -2.80 -4.87
CA ARG A 351 -4.11 -1.52 -4.83
C ARG A 351 -4.91 -0.45 -4.09
N LYS A 352 -4.22 0.33 -3.25
CA LYS A 352 -4.72 1.52 -2.55
C LYS A 352 -5.03 2.66 -3.55
N GLY A 353 -6.00 2.46 -4.43
CA GLY A 353 -6.32 3.39 -5.52
C GLY A 353 -7.43 4.39 -5.23
N VAL A 354 -8.15 4.25 -4.12
CA VAL A 354 -9.24 5.16 -3.74
C VAL A 354 -8.92 5.77 -2.39
N THR A 355 -8.22 6.90 -2.41
CA THR A 355 -8.23 7.82 -1.27
C THR A 355 -9.37 8.80 -1.51
N SER A 356 -10.38 8.78 -0.65
CA SER A 356 -11.36 9.87 -0.50
C SER A 356 -10.63 11.11 0.06
N SER A 357 -9.79 11.72 -0.76
CA SER A 357 -9.05 12.93 -0.44
C SER A 357 -9.63 14.08 -1.25
N SER A 358 -10.57 14.80 -0.65
CA SER A 358 -10.91 16.18 -1.03
C SER A 358 -10.67 17.10 0.18
N PRO A 359 -10.31 18.38 0.00
CA PRO A 359 -9.72 19.25 1.03
C PRO A 359 -10.68 19.79 2.09
N ALA A 360 -11.88 19.22 2.25
CA ALA A 360 -12.84 19.65 3.24
C ALA A 360 -13.08 18.50 4.21
N GLY A 361 -12.92 18.80 5.50
CA GLY A 361 -12.93 17.84 6.59
C GLY A 361 -14.09 16.84 6.56
N TRP A 362 -13.79 15.65 7.05
CA TRP A 362 -14.76 14.71 7.60
C TRP A 362 -15.38 15.28 8.87
#